data_AF-A0A090S3A3-F1
#
_entry.id   AF-A0A090S3A3-F1
#
_cell.length_a   1.000
_cell.length_b   1.000
_cell.length_c   1.000
_cell.angle_alpha   90.00
_cell.angle_beta   90.00
_cell.angle_gamma   90.00
#
_symmetry.space_group_name_H-M   'P 1'
#
loop_
_entity.id
_entity.type
_entity.pdbx_description
1 polymer ?
#
loop_
_entity_poly.entity_id
_entity_poly.type
_entity_poly.pdbx_seq_one_letter_code
_entity_poly.pdbx_strand_id
1 'polypeptide(L)'
;MIEQFIDDMEAAGWGVCTSEVLTDGSKVQFFTDGANSFAVCANQCDDCFEGENLIKPMSWFIRGNHAEFITKAYEAGFMLHKVTDYKSKVKYHGEYLVYPLNQGRQLAEIPLSFKA
;
A
#
# COMPACT_ATOMS: atom_id res chain seq x y z
N MET A 1 3.89 -4.48 -12.21
CA MET A 1 4.91 -3.70 -11.46
C MET A 1 4.20 -2.73 -10.53
N ILE A 2 4.87 -2.22 -9.49
CA ILE A 2 4.26 -1.27 -8.55
C ILE A 2 3.85 0.05 -9.23
N GLU A 3 4.63 0.51 -10.21
CA GLU A 3 4.34 1.72 -10.99
C GLU A 3 3.00 1.59 -11.73
N GLN A 4 2.77 0.47 -12.42
CA GLN A 4 1.49 0.21 -13.07
C GLN A 4 0.33 0.21 -12.07
N PHE A 5 0.52 -0.36 -10.87
CA PHE A 5 -0.51 -0.36 -9.86
C PHE A 5 -0.79 1.06 -9.33
N ILE A 6 0.23 1.89 -9.17
CA ILE A 6 0.09 3.32 -8.83
C ILE A 6 -0.78 4.03 -9.88
N ASP A 7 -0.46 3.85 -11.16
CA ASP A 7 -1.21 4.45 -12.28
C ASP A 7 -2.67 3.97 -12.30
N ASP A 8 -2.91 2.67 -12.07
CA ASP A 8 -4.26 2.08 -12.03
C ASP A 8 -5.10 2.65 -10.87
N MET A 9 -4.44 2.94 -9.72
CA MET A 9 -5.10 3.55 -8.56
C MET A 9 -5.45 5.01 -8.83
N GLU A 10 -4.56 5.79 -9.45
CA GLU A 10 -4.86 7.16 -9.89
C GLU A 10 -6.00 7.20 -10.91
N ALA A 11 -5.98 6.30 -11.89
CA ALA A 11 -7.04 6.16 -12.89
C ALA A 11 -8.39 5.74 -12.27
N ALA A 12 -8.37 4.99 -11.16
CA ALA A 12 -9.54 4.65 -10.36
C ALA A 12 -10.02 5.80 -9.45
N GLY A 13 -9.40 6.99 -9.53
CA GLY A 13 -9.78 8.17 -8.77
C GLY A 13 -9.28 8.18 -7.33
N TRP A 14 -8.27 7.36 -7.00
CA TRP A 14 -7.63 7.41 -5.69
C TRP A 14 -6.61 8.54 -5.62
N GLY A 15 -6.53 9.22 -4.47
CA GLY A 15 -5.46 10.16 -4.19
C GLY A 15 -4.17 9.40 -3.91
N VAL A 16 -3.25 9.33 -4.87
CA VAL A 16 -1.98 8.61 -4.71
C VAL A 16 -0.86 9.58 -4.30
N CYS A 17 -0.02 9.16 -3.35
CA CYS A 17 1.17 9.90 -2.95
C CYS A 17 2.41 8.99 -2.94
N THR A 18 3.40 9.35 -3.75
CA THR A 18 4.66 8.62 -3.93
C THR A 18 5.90 9.49 -3.73
N SER A 19 5.73 10.79 -3.43
CA SER A 19 6.84 11.76 -3.37
C SER A 19 7.42 11.97 -1.96
N GLU A 20 6.72 11.54 -0.92
CA GLU A 20 7.13 11.79 0.46
C GLU A 20 7.93 10.61 1.05
N VAL A 21 8.91 10.93 1.90
CA VAL A 21 9.65 9.92 2.67
C VAL A 21 8.82 9.58 3.91
N LEU A 22 8.11 8.45 3.86
CA LEU A 22 7.20 8.01 4.93
C LEU A 22 7.89 7.15 6.01
N THR A 23 9.18 6.85 5.82
CA THR A 23 9.93 5.91 6.65
C THR A 23 10.81 6.56 7.71
N ASP A 24 11.07 7.87 7.64
CA ASP A 24 12.05 8.59 8.48
C ASP A 24 11.64 8.77 9.96
N GLY A 25 10.40 8.40 10.30
CA GLY A 25 9.86 8.51 11.67
C GLY A 25 9.07 9.78 11.93
N SER A 26 9.01 10.71 10.97
CA SER A 26 8.15 11.87 11.02
C SER A 26 6.68 11.48 10.80
N LYS A 27 5.77 12.20 11.45
CA LYS A 27 4.31 12.03 11.28
C LYS A 27 3.89 12.84 10.05
N VAL A 28 3.63 12.15 8.94
CA VAL A 28 3.20 12.78 7.69
C VAL A 28 1.66 12.86 7.64
N GLN A 29 1.12 13.92 7.04
CA GLN A 29 -0.31 14.13 6.88
C GLN A 29 -0.64 14.52 5.44
N PHE A 30 -1.52 13.74 4.81
CA PHE A 30 -2.07 14.04 3.50
C PHE A 30 -3.49 14.55 3.62
N PHE A 31 -3.80 15.61 2.89
CA PHE A 31 -5.15 16.15 2.77
C PHE A 31 -5.74 15.68 1.44
N THR A 32 -6.40 14.52 1.49
CA THR A 32 -7.37 14.15 0.45
C THR A 32 -8.73 14.64 0.90
N ASP A 33 -9.41 15.41 0.04
CA ASP A 33 -10.70 16.08 0.30
C ASP A 33 -11.85 15.06 0.43
N GLY A 34 -11.79 14.22 1.46
CA GLY A 34 -12.71 13.11 1.69
C GLY A 34 -12.50 11.86 0.82
N ALA A 35 -11.63 11.93 -0.20
CA ALA A 35 -11.39 10.83 -1.13
C ALA A 35 -10.53 9.69 -0.54
N ASN A 36 -10.73 8.49 -1.09
CA ASN A 36 -9.87 7.32 -0.89
C ASN A 36 -8.41 7.69 -1.21
N SER A 37 -7.47 7.24 -0.37
CA SER A 37 -6.08 7.67 -0.44
C SER A 37 -5.13 6.49 -0.28
N PHE A 38 -4.09 6.48 -1.10
CA PHE A 38 -3.02 5.50 -1.11
C PHE A 38 -1.67 6.21 -1.10
N ALA A 39 -0.83 5.92 -0.11
CA ALA A 39 0.51 6.46 -0.05
C ALA A 39 1.57 5.35 0.04
N VAL A 40 2.62 5.51 -0.75
CA VAL A 40 3.82 4.67 -0.76
C VAL A 40 5.01 5.57 -0.45
N CYS A 41 5.96 5.04 0.33
CA CYS A 41 7.18 5.78 0.61
C CYS A 41 8.02 5.93 -0.68
N ALA A 42 8.41 7.17 -1.02
CA ALA A 42 9.16 7.48 -2.24
C ALA A 42 10.39 6.58 -2.43
N ASN A 43 11.19 6.45 -1.37
CA ASN A 43 12.42 5.66 -1.42
C ASN A 43 12.15 4.16 -1.59
N GLN A 44 10.97 3.68 -1.21
CA GLN A 44 10.67 2.25 -1.29
C GLN A 44 10.33 1.81 -2.72
N CYS A 45 9.79 2.68 -3.58
CA CYS A 45 9.47 2.34 -4.96
C CYS A 45 10.70 1.80 -5.71
N ASP A 46 11.85 2.45 -5.54
CA ASP A 46 13.11 2.01 -6.16
C ASP A 46 13.87 1.04 -5.26
N ASP A 47 14.01 1.35 -3.97
CA ASP A 47 14.93 0.59 -3.12
C ASP A 47 14.43 -0.82 -2.78
N CYS A 48 13.12 -1.08 -2.89
CA CYS A 48 12.56 -2.40 -2.56
C CYS A 48 12.55 -3.39 -3.72
N PHE A 49 12.84 -2.95 -4.95
CA PHE A 49 12.81 -3.78 -6.13
C PHE A 49 14.22 -3.96 -6.72
N GLU A 50 14.55 -5.19 -7.11
CA GLU A 50 15.68 -5.50 -7.96
C GLU A 50 15.14 -6.03 -9.30
N GLY A 51 15.10 -5.13 -10.29
CA GLY A 51 14.34 -5.38 -11.52
C GLY A 51 12.84 -5.53 -11.20
N GLU A 52 12.26 -6.68 -11.53
CA GLU A 52 10.84 -6.95 -11.28
C GLU A 52 10.58 -7.59 -9.90
N ASN A 53 11.64 -7.97 -9.18
CA ASN A 53 11.53 -8.73 -7.95
C ASN A 53 11.52 -7.81 -6.73
N LEU A 54 10.48 -7.91 -5.91
CA LEU A 54 10.46 -7.30 -4.59
C LEU A 54 11.46 -8.04 -3.68
N ILE A 55 12.55 -7.38 -3.27
CA ILE A 55 13.63 -7.98 -2.47
C ILE A 55 13.51 -7.70 -0.97
N LYS A 56 12.71 -6.70 -0.57
CA LYS A 56 12.45 -6.38 0.84
C LYS A 56 11.02 -5.89 1.07
N PRO A 57 10.50 -5.94 2.31
CA PRO A 57 9.14 -5.54 2.58
C PRO A 57 8.89 -4.04 2.32
N MET A 58 7.72 -3.72 1.78
CA MET A 58 7.28 -2.36 1.47
C MET A 58 6.08 -1.95 2.32
N SER A 59 6.09 -0.73 2.88
CA SER A 59 4.98 -0.19 3.68
C SER A 59 4.02 0.61 2.81
N TRP A 60 2.75 0.23 2.84
CA TRP A 60 1.66 0.88 2.12
C TRP A 60 0.67 1.48 3.11
N PHE A 61 0.28 2.73 2.87
CA PHE A 61 -0.61 3.47 3.75
C PHE A 61 -1.93 3.74 3.04
N ILE A 62 -3.03 3.27 3.62
CA ILE A 62 -4.35 3.28 2.97
C ILE A 62 -5.38 3.97 3.86
N ARG A 63 -6.23 4.80 3.26
CA ARG A 63 -7.39 5.42 3.91
C ARG A 63 -8.60 5.32 2.98
N GLY A 64 -9.77 5.08 3.56
CA GLY A 64 -11.04 5.03 2.84
C GLY A 64 -11.53 3.59 2.66
N ASN A 65 -11.79 3.16 1.44
CA ASN A 65 -12.31 1.82 1.15
C ASN A 65 -11.21 0.73 1.13
N HIS A 66 -10.82 0.24 2.31
CA HIS A 66 -9.78 -0.79 2.43
C HIS A 66 -10.12 -2.10 1.69
N ALA A 67 -11.39 -2.50 1.64
CA ALA A 67 -11.81 -3.75 1.00
C ALA A 67 -11.62 -3.69 -0.53
N GLU A 68 -11.97 -2.55 -1.14
CA GLU A 68 -11.70 -2.30 -2.56
C GLU A 68 -10.19 -2.27 -2.84
N PHE A 69 -9.42 -1.61 -1.97
CA PHE A 69 -7.97 -1.56 -2.11
C PHE A 69 -7.33 -2.95 -2.08
N ILE A 70 -7.69 -3.79 -1.09
CA ILE A 70 -7.19 -5.17 -0.98
C ILE A 70 -7.55 -5.98 -2.23
N THR A 71 -8.75 -5.76 -2.79
CA THR A 71 -9.17 -6.43 -4.03
C THR A 71 -8.32 -6.02 -5.22
N LYS A 72 -8.12 -4.71 -5.44
CA LYS A 72 -7.28 -4.19 -6.52
C LYS A 72 -5.83 -4.66 -6.39
N ALA A 73 -5.27 -4.63 -5.17
CA ALA A 73 -3.92 -5.11 -4.90
C ALA A 73 -3.79 -6.61 -5.23
N TYR A 74 -4.77 -7.43 -4.83
CA TYR A 74 -4.81 -8.86 -5.15
C TYR A 74 -4.88 -9.12 -6.66
N GLU A 75 -5.73 -8.38 -7.39
CA GLU A 75 -5.83 -8.46 -8.85
C GLU A 75 -4.51 -8.06 -9.55
N ALA A 76 -3.76 -7.14 -8.96
CA ALA A 76 -2.43 -6.74 -9.41
C ALA A 76 -1.31 -7.70 -8.96
N GLY A 77 -1.64 -8.79 -8.26
CA GLY A 77 -0.67 -9.82 -7.82
C GLY A 77 0.03 -9.52 -6.49
N PHE A 78 -0.42 -8.51 -5.74
CA PHE A 78 0.12 -8.16 -4.43
C PHE A 78 -0.73 -8.74 -3.30
N MET A 79 -0.08 -9.25 -2.26
CA MET A 79 -0.74 -9.60 -0.99
C MET A 79 -0.38 -8.60 0.09
N LEU A 80 -1.40 -8.07 0.76
CA LEU A 80 -1.25 -7.07 1.81
C LEU A 80 -1.30 -7.73 3.18
N HIS A 81 -0.37 -7.36 4.05
CA HIS A 81 -0.30 -7.85 5.42
C HIS A 81 -0.55 -6.70 6.37
N LYS A 82 -1.71 -6.69 7.01
CA LYS A 82 -2.15 -5.58 7.85
C LYS A 82 -1.29 -5.42 9.11
N VAL A 83 -0.80 -4.21 9.34
CA VAL A 83 -0.02 -3.84 10.55
C VAL A 83 -0.90 -3.09 11.55
N THR A 84 -1.63 -2.07 11.11
CA THR A 84 -2.52 -1.28 11.98
C THR A 84 -3.59 -0.55 11.18
N ASP A 85 -4.77 -0.33 11.78
CA ASP A 85 -5.87 0.45 11.19
C ASP A 85 -5.77 1.96 11.42
N TYR A 86 -4.97 2.41 12.40
CA TYR A 86 -5.13 3.77 12.93
C TYR A 86 -3.85 4.46 13.39
N LYS A 87 -2.88 3.72 13.95
CA LYS A 87 -1.67 4.31 14.55
C LYS A 87 -0.45 4.23 13.64
N SER A 88 -0.62 4.38 12.32
CA SER A 88 0.51 4.38 11.40
C SER A 88 1.31 5.69 11.44
N LYS A 89 2.38 5.75 10.64
CA LYS A 89 3.21 6.95 10.43
C LYS A 89 2.46 8.05 9.67
N VAL A 90 1.50 7.67 8.83
CA VAL A 90 0.66 8.59 8.06
C VAL A 90 -0.67 8.79 8.79
N LYS A 91 -1.00 10.02 9.16
CA LYS A 91 -2.23 10.28 9.92
C LYS A 91 -3.46 9.81 9.15
N TYR A 92 -4.38 9.16 9.88
CA TYR A 92 -5.65 8.64 9.37
C TYR A 92 -5.55 7.54 8.31
N HIS A 93 -4.37 6.92 8.15
CA HIS A 93 -4.17 5.78 7.27
C HIS A 93 -3.84 4.54 8.08
N GLY A 94 -4.39 3.39 7.65
CA GLY A 94 -3.90 2.08 8.07
C GLY A 94 -2.58 1.76 7.36
N GLU A 95 -1.74 0.96 8.00
CA GLU A 95 -0.48 0.48 7.43
C GLU A 95 -0.60 -1.00 7.08
N TYR A 96 -0.10 -1.31 5.89
CA TYR A 96 0.02 -2.66 5.35
C TYR A 96 1.44 -2.89 4.88
N LEU A 97 1.87 -4.14 4.92
CA LEU A 97 3.16 -4.57 4.40
C LEU A 97 2.95 -5.49 3.20
N VAL A 98 3.72 -5.27 2.15
CA VAL A 98 3.88 -6.20 1.04
C VAL A 98 5.22 -6.89 1.21
N TYR A 99 5.21 -8.23 1.25
CA TYR A 99 6.42 -9.03 1.48
C TYR A 99 6.93 -9.67 0.19
N PRO A 100 8.26 -9.79 0.00
CA PRO A 100 8.84 -10.66 -1.02
C PRO A 100 8.22 -12.05 -0.95
N LEU A 101 7.76 -12.56 -2.10
CA LEU A 101 7.16 -13.89 -2.24
C LEU A 101 6.00 -14.16 -1.25
N ASN A 102 5.34 -13.11 -0.76
CA ASN A 102 4.28 -13.17 0.27
C ASN A 102 4.72 -13.87 1.57
N GLN A 103 6.03 -13.89 1.86
CA GLN A 103 6.60 -14.48 3.08
C GLN A 103 6.51 -13.54 4.28
N GLY A 104 5.29 -13.09 4.57
CA GLY A 104 4.99 -12.25 5.73
C GLY A 104 4.97 -13.05 7.04
N ARG A 105 5.22 -12.37 8.16
CA ARG A 105 5.15 -12.97 9.52
C ARG A 105 3.72 -13.04 10.07
N GLN A 106 2.77 -12.48 9.35
CA GLN A 106 1.36 -12.37 9.71
C GLN A 106 0.50 -12.79 8.52
N LEU A 107 -0.77 -13.10 8.76
CA LEU A 107 -1.67 -13.50 7.67
C LEU A 107 -1.86 -12.35 6.66
N ALA A 108 -1.93 -12.72 5.38
CA ALA A 108 -2.32 -11.80 4.34
C ALA A 108 -3.83 -11.54 4.42
N GLU A 109 -4.24 -10.32 4.08
CA GLU A 109 -5.63 -9.98 3.87
C GLU A 109 -6.15 -10.67 2.61
N ILE A 110 -7.32 -11.29 2.75
CA ILE A 110 -7.98 -11.99 1.65
C ILE A 110 -9.09 -11.07 1.13
N PRO A 111 -9.14 -10.76 -0.17
CA PRO A 111 -10.21 -9.95 -0.70
C PRO A 111 -11.56 -10.66 -0.54
N LEU A 112 -12.62 -9.90 -0.25
CA LEU A 112 -13.96 -10.45 -0.07
C LEU A 112 -14.51 -11.12 -1.33
N SER A 113 -13.95 -10.79 -2.51
CA SER A 113 -14.27 -11.40 -3.78
C SER A 113 -13.68 -12.81 -3.95
N PHE A 114 -12.74 -13.22 -3.10
CA PHE A 114 -12.07 -14.52 -3.21
C PHE A 114 -13.06 -15.67 -3.00
N LYS A 115 -13.07 -16.60 -3.95
CA LYS A 115 -13.79 -17.88 -3.87
C LYS A 115 -12.78 -19.01 -4.02
N ALA A 116 -12.77 -19.92 -3.05
CA ALA A 116 -11.91 -21.09 -3.02
C ALA A 116 -12.37 -22.20 -3.98
#